data_AF-A0A2I0NGY5-F1
#
_entry.id   AF-A0A2I0NGY5-F1
#
_cell.length_a   1.000
_cell.length_b   1.000
_cell.length_c   1.000
_cell.angle_alpha   90.00
_cell.angle_beta   90.00
_cell.angle_gamma   90.00
#
_symmetry.space_group_name_H-M   'P 1'
#
loop_
_entity.id
_entity.type
_entity.pdbx_description
1 polymer ?
#
loop_
_entity_poly.entity_id
_entity_poly.type
_entity_poly.pdbx_seq_one_letter_code
_entity_poly.pdbx_strand_id
1 'polypeptide(L)'
;MGNRIEGNDSSPGNAIIGGVYYKDSNAIRIWINDEGVCHIRVLKRINFKALTDVLEKGITESRRYNKTDRTEIRFYISKSLYNEMSRNSKEVVEFCQNCMNIQFELILIER
;
A
#
# COMPACT_ATOMS: atom_id res chain seq x y z
N MET A 1 19.49 -3.70 -33.70
CA MET A 1 19.60 -2.22 -33.65
C MET A 1 18.43 -1.73 -32.81
N GLY A 2 18.62 -1.53 -31.50
CA GLY A 2 18.69 -0.19 -30.90
C GLY A 2 17.26 0.39 -30.76
N ASN A 3 16.69 0.58 -29.58
CA ASN A 3 17.22 1.48 -28.58
C ASN A 3 16.91 1.09 -27.12
N ARG A 4 17.96 1.24 -26.33
CA ARG A 4 18.07 1.31 -24.88
C ARG A 4 17.28 2.53 -24.38
N ILE A 5 16.38 2.34 -23.43
CA ILE A 5 15.81 3.45 -22.65
C ILE A 5 16.59 3.49 -21.35
N GLU A 6 17.62 4.33 -21.31
CA GLU A 6 18.26 4.73 -20.06
C GLU A 6 17.32 5.70 -19.35
N GLY A 7 16.56 5.19 -18.39
CA GLY A 7 15.84 5.99 -17.41
C GLY A 7 16.66 6.03 -16.12
N ASN A 8 17.65 6.91 -16.08
CA ASN A 8 18.37 7.25 -14.86
C ASN A 8 17.55 8.32 -14.13
N ASP A 9 16.59 7.91 -13.31
CA ASP A 9 15.77 8.82 -12.51
C ASP A 9 15.67 8.30 -11.07
N SER A 10 16.67 8.66 -10.28
CA SER A 10 16.76 8.41 -8.85
C SER A 10 15.84 9.36 -8.09
N SER A 11 14.53 9.08 -8.13
CA SER A 11 13.51 9.55 -7.19
C SER A 11 12.28 8.64 -7.35
N PRO A 12 11.64 8.14 -6.28
CA PRO A 12 10.50 7.25 -6.43
C PRO A 12 9.24 8.09 -6.78
N GLY A 13 9.18 8.51 -8.05
CA GLY A 13 8.00 9.08 -8.66
C GLY A 13 6.96 8.00 -8.89
N ASN A 14 5.68 8.34 -8.72
CA ASN A 14 4.59 7.39 -8.97
C ASN A 14 4.69 6.94 -10.44
N ALA A 15 4.78 5.64 -10.68
CA ALA A 15 4.81 5.08 -12.03
C ALA A 15 3.55 4.23 -12.25
N ILE A 16 3.02 4.29 -13.47
CA ILE A 16 1.98 3.37 -13.93
C ILE A 16 2.64 2.42 -14.93
N ILE A 17 2.79 1.15 -14.58
CA ILE A 17 3.42 0.13 -15.45
C ILE A 17 2.36 -0.92 -15.78
N GLY A 18 1.89 -0.98 -17.03
CA GLY A 18 0.99 -2.04 -17.48
C GLY A 18 -0.33 -2.17 -16.69
N GLY A 19 -0.92 -1.06 -16.23
CA GLY A 19 -2.13 -1.07 -15.41
C GLY A 19 -1.89 -1.13 -13.90
N VAL A 20 -0.62 -1.14 -13.48
CA VAL A 20 -0.23 -1.19 -12.07
C VAL A 20 0.19 0.20 -11.59
N TYR A 21 -0.54 0.78 -10.63
CA TYR A 21 -0.08 1.97 -9.90
C TYR A 21 1.02 1.56 -8.93
N TYR A 22 2.15 2.28 -8.91
CA TYR A 22 3.26 2.01 -8.00
C TYR A 22 3.78 3.29 -7.35
N LYS A 23 3.96 3.26 -6.03
CA LYS A 23 4.65 4.28 -5.25
C LYS A 23 5.59 3.61 -4.27
N ASP A 24 6.87 3.97 -4.32
CA ASP A 24 7.88 3.53 -3.35
C ASP A 24 8.32 4.70 -2.47
N SER A 25 8.80 4.37 -1.28
CA SER A 25 9.51 5.25 -0.38
C SER A 25 10.37 4.39 0.53
N ASN A 26 11.34 5.00 1.22
CA ASN A 26 12.22 4.27 2.14
C ASN A 26 11.50 3.58 3.30
N ALA A 27 10.22 3.89 3.56
CA ALA A 27 9.43 3.36 4.67
C ALA A 27 8.20 2.56 4.23
N ILE A 28 7.61 2.86 3.08
CA ILE A 28 6.36 2.25 2.61
C ILE A 28 6.42 2.03 1.09
N ARG A 29 5.93 0.88 0.66
CA ARG A 29 5.62 0.56 -0.74
C ARG A 29 4.12 0.42 -0.92
N ILE A 30 3.59 0.98 -2.00
CA ILE A 30 2.19 0.85 -2.40
C ILE A 30 2.17 0.41 -3.85
N TRP A 31 1.39 -0.63 -4.16
CA TRP A 31 1.09 -0.97 -5.55
C TRP A 31 -0.33 -1.47 -5.71
N ILE A 32 -0.91 -1.28 -6.88
CA ILE A 32 -2.24 -1.81 -7.23
C ILE A 32 -2.07 -2.74 -8.41
N ASN A 33 -2.51 -3.98 -8.30
CA ASN A 33 -2.42 -4.93 -9.40
C ASN A 33 -3.50 -4.67 -10.46
N ASP A 34 -3.45 -5.42 -11.54
CA ASP A 34 -4.41 -5.41 -12.65
C ASP A 34 -5.85 -5.80 -12.26
N GLU A 35 -6.00 -6.50 -11.13
CA GLU A 35 -7.31 -6.83 -10.52
C GLU A 35 -7.87 -5.67 -9.67
N GLY A 36 -7.11 -4.59 -9.47
CA GLY A 36 -7.50 -3.45 -8.64
C GLY A 36 -7.27 -3.64 -7.14
N VAL A 37 -6.59 -4.71 -6.72
CA VAL A 37 -6.20 -4.97 -5.33
C VAL A 37 -5.07 -4.04 -4.94
N CYS A 38 -5.24 -3.29 -3.85
CA CYS A 38 -4.20 -2.44 -3.28
C CYS A 38 -3.31 -3.23 -2.33
N HIS A 39 -2.00 -3.13 -2.52
CA HIS A 39 -1.00 -3.72 -1.66
C HIS A 39 -0.20 -2.61 -0.99
N ILE A 40 -0.10 -2.64 0.33
CA ILE A 40 0.66 -1.68 1.13
C ILE A 40 1.66 -2.46 1.96
N ARG A 41 2.96 -2.21 1.77
CA ARG A 41 4.03 -2.86 2.54
C ARG A 41 4.80 -1.85 3.37
N VAL A 42 4.79 -2.04 4.68
CA VAL A 42 5.55 -1.23 5.65
C VAL A 42 6.94 -1.84 5.84
N LEU A 43 7.97 -1.04 5.57
CA LEU A 43 9.38 -1.44 5.61
C LEU A 43 10.12 -0.93 6.86
N LYS A 44 9.66 0.20 7.42
CA LYS A 44 10.22 0.89 8.58
C LYS A 44 9.09 1.45 9.45
N ARG A 45 9.42 1.93 10.65
CA ARG A 45 8.45 2.63 11.52
C ARG A 45 7.82 3.82 10.78
N ILE A 46 6.51 3.93 10.90
CA ILE A 46 5.70 5.01 10.33
C ILE A 46 4.88 5.64 11.44
N ASN A 47 4.62 6.94 11.33
CA ASN A 47 3.71 7.60 12.26
C ASN A 47 2.26 7.43 11.80
N PHE A 48 1.33 7.80 12.68
CA PHE A 48 -0.10 7.66 12.43
C PHE A 48 -0.56 8.41 11.18
N LYS A 49 -0.06 9.63 10.96
CA LYS A 49 -0.38 10.42 9.77
C LYS A 49 0.05 9.70 8.47
N ALA A 50 1.26 9.15 8.45
CA ALA A 50 1.75 8.41 7.30
C ALA A 50 0.87 7.17 7.03
N LEU A 51 0.40 6.48 8.08
CA LEU A 51 -0.54 5.37 7.94
C LEU A 51 -1.87 5.81 7.32
N THR A 52 -2.50 6.86 7.84
CA THR A 52 -3.79 7.34 7.30
C THR A 52 -3.66 7.81 5.85
N ASP A 53 -2.59 8.55 5.54
CA ASP A 53 -2.34 9.08 4.21
C ASP A 53 -2.16 7.94 3.17
N VAL A 54 -1.50 6.83 3.55
CA VAL A 54 -1.34 5.69 2.62
C VAL A 54 -2.59 4.86 2.46
N LEU A 55 -3.40 4.72 3.51
CA LEU A 55 -4.69 4.03 3.44
C LEU A 55 -5.65 4.78 2.52
N GLU A 56 -5.81 6.10 2.73
CA GLU A 56 -6.65 6.95 1.89
C GLU A 56 -6.22 6.90 0.41
N LYS A 57 -4.91 7.01 0.18
CA LYS A 57 -4.36 6.95 -1.18
C LYS A 57 -4.58 5.57 -1.80
N GLY A 58 -4.35 4.50 -1.05
CA GLY A 58 -4.58 3.13 -1.50
C GLY A 58 -6.04 2.88 -1.90
N ILE A 59 -6.99 3.36 -1.10
CA ILE A 59 -8.43 3.27 -1.39
C ILE A 59 -8.78 4.05 -2.65
N THR A 60 -8.32 5.31 -2.73
CA THR A 60 -8.65 6.22 -3.83
C THR A 60 -8.13 5.68 -5.16
N GLU A 61 -6.86 5.25 -5.18
CA GLU A 61 -6.27 4.71 -6.40
C GLU A 61 -6.86 3.34 -6.74
N SER A 62 -7.10 2.45 -5.78
CA SER A 62 -7.73 1.14 -6.04
C SER A 62 -9.07 1.27 -6.74
N ARG A 63 -9.93 2.20 -6.29
CA ARG A 63 -11.23 2.48 -6.91
C ARG A 63 -11.16 2.97 -8.36
N ARG A 64 -10.02 3.47 -8.82
CA ARG A 64 -9.84 3.85 -10.24
C ARG A 64 -9.60 2.65 -11.15
N TYR A 65 -9.04 1.57 -10.60
CA TYR A 65 -8.71 0.35 -11.36
C TYR A 65 -9.71 -0.77 -11.13
N ASN A 66 -10.38 -0.76 -9.98
CA ASN A 66 -11.30 -1.80 -9.58
C ASN A 66 -12.61 -1.70 -10.37
N LYS A 67 -13.07 -2.84 -10.88
CA LYS A 67 -14.35 -2.97 -11.63
C LYS A 67 -15.53 -3.29 -10.72
N THR A 68 -15.28 -3.39 -9.41
CA THR A 68 -16.26 -3.74 -8.38
C THR A 68 -16.38 -2.62 -7.34
N ASP A 69 -17.51 -2.59 -6.62
CA ASP A 69 -17.75 -1.61 -5.56
C ASP A 69 -16.96 -1.89 -4.27
N ARG A 70 -16.24 -3.01 -4.20
CA ARG A 70 -15.52 -3.46 -2.99
C ARG A 70 -14.02 -3.24 -3.16
N THR A 71 -13.44 -2.39 -2.31
CA THR A 71 -11.99 -2.14 -2.31
C THR A 71 -11.26 -3.25 -1.54
N GLU A 72 -10.30 -3.93 -2.16
CA GLU A 72 -9.43 -4.90 -1.47
C GLU A 72 -8.07 -4.25 -1.15
N ILE A 73 -7.64 -4.38 0.11
CA ILE A 73 -6.37 -3.88 0.62
C ILE A 73 -5.64 -5.02 1.34
N ARG A 74 -4.42 -5.32 0.90
CA ARG A 74 -3.50 -6.22 1.58
C ARG A 74 -2.38 -5.42 2.24
N PHE A 75 -2.33 -5.47 3.56
CA PHE A 75 -1.39 -4.69 4.37
C PHE A 75 -0.31 -5.59 4.96
N TYR A 76 0.91 -5.45 4.43
CA TYR A 76 2.07 -6.26 4.80
C TYR A 76 2.94 -5.51 5.81
N ILE A 77 3.22 -6.13 6.95
CA ILE A 77 4.11 -5.57 7.96
C ILE A 77 4.82 -6.68 8.73
N SER A 78 6.10 -6.50 9.07
CA SER A 78 6.80 -7.49 9.90
C SER A 78 6.27 -7.48 11.33
N LYS A 79 6.19 -8.64 11.99
CA LYS A 79 5.70 -8.75 13.38
C LYS A 79 6.40 -7.79 14.36
N SER A 80 7.71 -7.60 14.22
CA SER A 80 8.47 -6.63 15.03
C SER A 80 7.96 -5.20 14.86
N LEU A 81 7.91 -4.70 13.62
CA LEU A 81 7.36 -3.38 13.31
C LEU A 81 5.90 -3.23 13.74
N TYR A 82 5.08 -4.26 13.56
CA TYR A 82 3.69 -4.23 14.02
C TYR A 82 3.61 -4.05 15.53
N ASN A 83 4.41 -4.79 16.30
CA ASN A 83 4.44 -4.66 17.75
C ASN A 83 4.86 -3.26 18.21
N GLU A 84 5.78 -2.63 17.48
CA GLU A 84 6.27 -1.27 17.73
C GLU A 84 5.31 -0.15 17.32
N MET A 85 4.26 -0.45 16.53
CA MET A 85 3.24 0.55 16.17
C MET A 85 2.51 1.06 17.40
N SER A 86 2.17 2.35 17.38
CA SER A 86 1.34 2.95 18.42
C SER A 86 -0.02 2.26 18.49
N ARG A 87 -0.62 2.28 19.68
CA ARG A 87 -1.97 1.74 19.90
C ARG A 87 -2.99 2.31 18.89
N ASN A 88 -3.00 3.62 18.69
CA ASN A 88 -3.89 4.28 17.72
C ASN A 88 -3.71 3.74 16.29
N SER A 89 -2.47 3.42 15.90
CA SER A 89 -2.20 2.90 14.56
C SER A 89 -2.71 1.47 14.40
N LYS A 90 -2.63 0.65 15.46
CA LYS A 90 -3.22 -0.70 15.48
C LYS A 90 -4.75 -0.64 15.46
N GLU A 91 -5.34 0.25 16.26
CA GLU A 91 -6.79 0.46 16.31
C GLU A 91 -7.34 0.90 14.94
N VAL A 92 -6.61 1.73 14.18
CA VAL A 92 -7.01 2.06 12.80
C VAL A 92 -6.91 0.87 11.85
N VAL A 93 -5.87 0.04 11.96
CA VAL A 93 -5.76 -1.18 11.15
C VAL A 93 -6.93 -2.13 11.45
N GLU A 94 -7.24 -2.34 12.73
CA GLU A 94 -8.39 -3.15 13.18
C GLU A 94 -9.72 -2.53 12.73
N PHE A 95 -9.85 -1.21 12.77
CA PHE A 95 -11.02 -0.50 12.24
C PHE A 95 -11.21 -0.76 10.73
N CYS A 96 -10.12 -0.70 9.95
CA CYS A 96 -10.18 -0.99 8.52
C CYS A 96 -10.61 -2.43 8.22
N GLN A 97 -10.26 -3.41 9.05
CA GLN A 97 -10.71 -4.81 8.93
C GLN A 97 -12.22 -4.98 9.09
N ASN A 98 -12.88 -4.05 9.78
CA ASN A 98 -14.32 -4.12 10.08
C ASN A 98 -15.19 -3.27 9.13
N CYS A 99 -14.60 -2.62 8.12
CA CYS A 99 -15.34 -1.75 7.21
C CYS A 99 -16.12 -2.55 6.14
N MET A 100 -17.44 -2.36 6.01
CA MET A 100 -18.31 -3.16 5.12
C MET A 100 -17.93 -3.13 3.63
N ASN A 101 -17.39 -2.01 3.12
CA ASN A 101 -17.03 -1.84 1.70
C ASN A 101 -15.52 -1.98 1.42
N ILE A 102 -14.74 -2.39 2.43
CA ILE A 102 -13.29 -2.59 2.30
C ILE A 102 -12.96 -3.99 2.80
N GLN A 103 -12.43 -4.84 1.93
CA GLN A 103 -11.76 -6.06 2.37
C GLN A 103 -10.34 -5.70 2.76
N PHE A 104 -10.09 -5.59 4.06
CA PHE A 104 -8.75 -5.30 4.57
C PHE A 104 -8.13 -6.56 5.18
N GLU A 105 -6.99 -6.98 4.63
CA GLU A 105 -6.23 -8.14 5.12
C GLU A 105 -4.90 -7.67 5.72
N LEU A 106 -4.68 -7.97 7.00
CA LEU A 106 -3.40 -7.75 7.67
C LEU A 106 -2.53 -9.00 7.51
N ILE A 107 -1.39 -8.86 6.84
CA ILE A 107 -0.44 -9.94 6.58
C ILE A 107 0.84 -9.66 7.37
N LEU A 108 1.02 -10.42 8.44
CA LEU A 108 2.25 -10.39 9.23
C LEU A 108 3.33 -11.22 8.52
N ILE A 109 4.40 -10.56 8.08
CA ILE A 109 5.54 -11.25 7.47
C ILE A 109 6.62 -11.56 8.51
N GLU A 110 7.19 -12.75 8.44
CA GLU A 110 8.43 -13.05 9.14
C GLU A 110 9.58 -12.35 8.42
N ARG A 111 10.50 -11.79 9.20
CA ARG A 111 11.65 -11.03 8.70
C ARG A 111 12.92 -11.64 9.26
#